data_AF-A0A975K5T0-F1
#
_entry.id   AF-A0A975K5T0-F1
#
_cell.length_a   1.000
_cell.length_b   1.000
_cell.length_c   1.000
_cell.angle_alpha   90.00
_cell.angle_beta   90.00
_cell.angle_gamma   90.00
#
_symmetry.space_group_name_H-M   'P 1'
#
loop_
_entity.id
_entity.type
_entity.pdbx_description
1 polymer ?
#
loop_
_entity_poly.entity_id
_entity_poly.type
_entity_poly.pdbx_seq_one_letter_code
_entity_poly.pdbx_strand_id
1 'polypeptide(L)'
;MAAGMEVLLRGTTSKEGQADTLVELRLLNPDDTEDSITLPDRTEARIDGSEGERTIILMRSADTPANITVAAHGFAEARYRMPPGEVREDALLSVPAWSTQAVRLTRSDTVRLADQEATGVPSPESPPAAPPTDKAAGNAFLANLAAYEPIYAVYGPGTNSDARIQISFKYKLFGSRAAGREPEGLHFAYTQRMFWDLGGRSSPFRNIDFQPEIIYITPSTRLDNGITLAAQVGIRHESNGRDGLESRSINSLYVAPMAAVSLGGGYRLSVAPRLSVYIGDKSDNPDIVRYRGHTGLFVELGKDDGLRLSTATRFNPRSGKAALNADLSYPLPRLWNGGPDFYLFAQSFVGYGENLLDYDRHATRLRIGVALVR
;
A
#
# COMPACT_ATOMS: atom_id res chain seq x y z
N MET A 1 33.68 -14.54 24.10
CA MET A 1 32.31 -14.88 23.67
C MET A 1 32.43 -15.65 22.38
N ALA A 2 31.89 -16.87 22.32
CA ALA A 2 31.98 -17.73 21.15
C ALA A 2 31.21 -17.08 19.99
N ALA A 3 31.80 -17.09 18.80
CA ALA A 3 31.20 -16.59 17.58
C ALA A 3 30.19 -17.62 17.06
N GLY A 4 28.91 -17.25 16.98
CA GLY A 4 27.85 -18.11 16.43
C GLY A 4 26.46 -17.58 16.82
N MET A 5 26.09 -17.69 18.11
CA MET A 5 24.76 -17.32 18.59
C MET A 5 24.55 -15.81 18.82
N GLU A 6 23.46 -15.24 18.29
CA GLU A 6 23.01 -13.87 18.57
C GLU A 6 21.95 -13.85 19.68
N VAL A 7 22.09 -12.97 20.68
CA VAL A 7 21.15 -12.85 21.80
C VAL A 7 20.42 -11.51 21.75
N LEU A 8 19.11 -11.55 21.54
CA LEU A 8 18.24 -10.40 21.43
C LEU A 8 17.41 -10.19 22.69
N LEU A 9 17.30 -8.94 23.15
CA LEU A 9 16.36 -8.57 24.21
C LEU A 9 15.01 -8.24 23.57
N ARG A 10 13.94 -8.93 23.95
CA ARG A 10 12.61 -8.77 23.35
C ARG A 10 11.73 -7.77 24.10
N GLY A 11 11.80 -7.79 25.44
CA GLY A 11 10.88 -7.02 26.28
C GLY A 11 10.85 -7.49 27.72
N THR A 12 10.00 -6.85 28.52
CA THR A 12 9.70 -7.26 29.88
C THR A 12 8.22 -7.55 30.05
N THR A 13 7.89 -8.64 30.73
CA THR A 13 6.52 -9.01 31.10
C THR A 13 6.36 -9.01 32.62
N SER A 14 5.29 -8.38 33.11
CA SER A 14 4.93 -8.33 34.53
C SER A 14 3.52 -8.88 34.70
N LYS A 15 3.31 -9.87 35.58
CA LYS A 15 1.97 -10.35 35.94
C LYS A 15 1.43 -9.56 37.14
N GLU A 16 0.19 -9.09 37.06
CA GLU A 16 -0.47 -8.40 38.18
C GLU A 16 -0.48 -9.29 39.43
N GLY A 17 -0.02 -8.75 40.56
CA GLY A 17 0.05 -9.47 41.83
C GLY A 17 1.32 -10.28 42.08
N GLN A 18 2.24 -10.41 41.11
CA GLN A 18 3.59 -10.93 41.33
C GLN A 18 4.61 -9.80 41.23
N ALA A 19 5.51 -9.71 42.22
CA ALA A 19 6.58 -8.71 42.24
C ALA A 19 7.70 -8.99 41.20
N ASP A 20 7.67 -10.16 40.57
CA ASP A 20 8.67 -10.62 39.62
C ASP A 20 8.37 -10.10 38.21
N THR A 21 9.25 -9.26 37.69
CA THR A 21 9.26 -8.88 36.26
C THR A 21 10.19 -9.81 35.51
N LEU A 22 9.70 -10.39 34.41
CA LEU A 22 10.48 -11.26 33.55
C LEU A 22 11.05 -10.46 32.37
N VAL A 23 12.34 -10.64 32.10
CA VAL A 23 13.06 -10.17 30.93
C VAL A 23 13.11 -11.31 29.93
N GLU A 24 12.55 -11.10 28.74
CA GLU A 24 12.50 -12.08 27.66
C GLU A 24 13.68 -11.90 26.71
N LEU A 25 14.40 -12.99 26.46
CA LEU A 25 15.50 -13.08 25.52
C LEU A 25 15.15 -14.02 24.38
N ARG A 26 15.66 -13.73 23.18
CA ARG A 26 15.61 -14.63 22.03
C ARG A 26 17.03 -14.94 21.57
N LEU A 27 17.35 -16.23 21.51
CA LEU A 27 18.61 -16.76 21.04
C LEU A 27 18.43 -17.15 19.57
N LEU A 28 19.20 -16.55 18.67
CA LEU A 28 19.17 -16.82 17.24
C LEU A 28 20.45 -17.53 16.83
N ASN A 29 20.32 -18.63 16.09
CA ASN A 29 21.45 -19.28 15.46
C ASN A 29 21.44 -18.96 13.96
N PRO A 30 22.27 -18.03 13.47
CA PRO A 30 22.34 -17.70 12.05
C PRO A 30 23.08 -18.75 11.22
N ASP A 31 23.84 -19.65 11.86
CA ASP A 31 24.73 -20.59 11.19
C ASP A 31 24.01 -21.80 10.59
N ASP A 32 24.69 -22.48 9.67
CA ASP A 32 24.20 -23.67 8.95
C ASP A 32 24.26 -24.95 9.79
N THR A 33 24.80 -24.89 11.01
CA THR A 33 24.90 -26.02 11.95
C THR A 33 24.24 -25.68 13.27
N GLU A 34 23.77 -26.71 14.00
CA GLU A 34 23.29 -26.49 15.37
C GLU A 34 24.42 -25.94 16.26
N ASP A 35 24.04 -25.05 17.19
CA ASP A 35 24.94 -24.45 18.16
C ASP A 35 24.31 -24.48 19.55
N SER A 36 25.11 -24.42 20.61
CA SER A 36 24.65 -24.46 22.00
C SER A 36 25.23 -23.32 22.81
N ILE A 37 24.37 -22.65 23.58
CA ILE A 37 24.77 -21.57 24.48
C ILE A 37 24.50 -21.96 25.94
N THR A 38 25.46 -21.65 26.81
CA THR A 38 25.29 -21.74 28.26
C THR A 38 24.90 -20.38 28.83
N LEU A 39 23.72 -20.31 29.43
CA LEU A 39 23.18 -19.12 30.07
C LEU A 39 23.56 -19.09 31.55
N PRO A 40 24.20 -18.02 32.07
CA PRO A 40 24.60 -17.93 33.47
C PRO A 40 23.38 -17.80 34.39
N ASP A 41 23.47 -18.30 35.63
CA ASP A 41 22.39 -18.15 36.62
C ASP A 41 22.11 -16.69 36.99
N ARG A 42 23.13 -15.82 36.86
CA ARG A 42 23.06 -14.39 37.16
C ARG A 42 23.78 -13.59 36.07
N THR A 43 23.21 -12.46 35.67
CA THR A 43 23.86 -11.52 34.74
C THR A 43 23.66 -10.08 35.19
N GLU A 44 24.59 -9.20 34.84
CA GLU A 44 24.47 -7.76 35.07
C GLU A 44 23.65 -7.12 33.94
N ALA A 45 22.67 -6.31 34.32
CA ALA A 45 21.92 -5.47 33.40
C ALA A 45 21.98 -4.02 33.85
N ARG A 46 21.81 -3.09 32.91
CA ARG A 46 21.78 -1.66 33.18
C ARG A 46 20.42 -1.07 32.85
N ILE A 47 19.90 -0.27 33.76
CA ILE A 47 18.69 0.53 33.56
C ILE A 47 19.13 1.99 33.41
N ASP A 48 18.80 2.60 32.29
CA ASP A 48 19.00 4.03 32.02
C ASP A 48 17.64 4.73 32.00
N GLY A 49 17.50 5.79 32.82
CA GLY A 49 16.24 6.51 33.00
C GLY A 49 16.48 7.92 33.53
N SER A 50 15.39 8.62 33.87
CA SER A 50 15.44 10.03 34.29
C SER A 50 16.24 10.32 35.56
N GLU A 51 16.49 9.31 36.40
CA GLU A 51 17.31 9.41 37.63
C GLU A 51 18.78 9.01 37.42
N GLY A 52 19.18 8.67 36.18
CA GLY A 52 20.53 8.24 35.82
C GLY A 52 20.67 6.72 35.60
N GLU A 53 21.87 6.30 35.20
CA GLU A 53 22.21 4.90 34.91
C GLU A 53 22.43 4.11 36.21
N ARG A 54 21.77 2.95 36.35
CA ARG A 54 22.00 2.03 37.46
C ARG A 54 22.18 0.59 36.98
N THR A 55 22.96 -0.18 37.74
CA THR A 55 23.21 -1.60 37.47
C THR A 55 22.37 -2.49 38.37
N ILE A 56 21.75 -3.51 37.79
CA ILE A 56 20.91 -4.50 38.46
C ILE A 56 21.41 -5.91 38.13
N ILE A 57 21.05 -6.89 38.96
CA ILE A 57 21.35 -8.30 38.69
C ILE A 57 20.08 -9.02 38.27
N LEU A 58 20.09 -9.57 37.06
CA LEU A 58 19.05 -10.46 36.55
C LEU A 58 19.35 -11.90 36.95
N MET A 59 18.33 -12.68 37.31
CA MET A 59 18.47 -14.10 37.70
C MET A 59 17.77 -15.02 36.70
N ARG A 60 18.43 -16.08 36.20
CA ARG A 60 17.81 -17.00 35.22
C ARG A 60 16.56 -17.62 35.83
N SER A 61 15.44 -17.56 35.12
CA SER A 61 14.18 -18.09 35.62
C SER A 61 14.22 -19.63 35.65
N ALA A 62 13.50 -20.24 36.59
CA ALA A 62 13.49 -21.69 36.79
C ALA A 62 12.95 -22.48 35.57
N ASP A 63 12.15 -21.84 34.72
CA ASP A 63 11.63 -22.38 33.46
C ASP A 63 12.63 -22.27 32.29
N THR A 64 13.79 -21.65 32.50
CA THR A 64 14.84 -21.50 31.48
C THR A 64 16.02 -22.45 31.76
N PRO A 65 16.29 -23.43 30.88
CA PRO A 65 17.43 -24.33 31.01
C PRO A 65 18.77 -23.61 30.99
N ALA A 66 19.79 -24.21 31.62
CA ALA A 66 21.15 -23.66 31.64
C ALA A 66 21.87 -23.75 30.29
N ASN A 67 21.63 -24.83 29.56
CA ASN A 67 22.18 -25.06 28.24
C ASN A 67 21.02 -25.15 27.25
N ILE A 68 21.08 -24.33 26.21
CA ILE A 68 20.07 -24.30 25.16
C ILE A 68 20.76 -24.58 23.83
N THR A 69 20.32 -25.64 23.16
CA THR A 69 20.75 -25.99 21.80
C THR A 69 19.75 -25.42 20.80
N VAL A 70 20.25 -24.70 19.81
CA VAL A 70 19.44 -24.07 18.76
C VAL A 70 19.86 -24.67 17.42
N ALA A 71 18.89 -25.26 16.72
CA ALA A 71 19.12 -25.81 15.38
C ALA A 71 19.61 -24.73 14.39
N ALA A 72 20.25 -25.14 13.30
CA ALA A 72 20.67 -24.27 12.22
C ALA A 72 19.51 -23.36 11.75
N HIS A 73 19.78 -22.06 11.59
CA HIS A 73 18.78 -21.03 11.28
C HIS A 73 17.55 -20.99 12.23
N GLY A 74 17.69 -21.54 13.43
CA GLY A 74 16.62 -21.65 14.42
C GLY A 74 16.63 -20.55 15.48
N PHE A 75 15.67 -20.63 16.40
CA PHE A 75 15.65 -19.76 17.58
C PHE A 75 15.17 -20.50 18.84
N ALA A 76 15.54 -19.97 20.00
CA ALA A 76 15.04 -20.39 21.29
C ALA A 76 14.73 -19.20 22.20
N GLU A 77 13.92 -19.42 23.23
CA GLU A 77 13.54 -18.40 24.21
C GLU A 77 14.19 -18.66 25.57
N ALA A 78 14.59 -17.59 26.24
CA ALA A 78 15.12 -17.64 27.59
C ALA A 78 14.56 -16.49 28.42
N ARG A 79 14.39 -16.70 29.72
CA ARG A 79 13.80 -15.72 30.63
C ARG A 79 14.68 -15.50 31.85
N TYR A 80 14.80 -14.23 32.23
CA TYR A 80 15.44 -13.82 33.47
C TYR A 80 14.47 -13.03 34.34
N ARG A 81 14.56 -13.17 35.65
CA ARG A 81 13.83 -12.37 36.63
C ARG A 81 14.63 -11.13 36.99
N MET A 82 13.95 -10.00 36.93
CA MET A 82 14.43 -8.72 37.42
C MET A 82 14.04 -8.57 38.90
N PRO A 83 14.87 -7.90 39.73
CA PRO A 83 14.51 -7.59 41.11
C PRO A 83 13.20 -6.76 41.18
N PRO A 84 12.38 -6.98 42.21
CA PRO A 84 11.13 -6.24 42.37
C PRO A 84 11.38 -4.74 42.60
N GLY A 85 10.49 -3.89 42.08
CA GLY A 85 10.58 -2.42 42.23
C GLY A 85 11.47 -1.71 41.20
N GLU A 86 12.03 -2.46 40.23
CA GLU A 86 12.94 -1.92 39.22
C GLU A 86 12.25 -1.38 37.95
N VAL A 87 10.96 -1.69 37.76
CA VAL A 87 10.19 -1.25 36.58
C VAL A 87 9.65 0.16 36.79
N ARG A 88 10.12 1.10 35.96
CA ARG A 88 9.58 2.46 35.85
C ARG A 88 9.22 2.75 34.40
N GLU A 89 8.16 3.53 34.20
CA GLU A 89 7.77 3.98 32.86
C GLU A 89 8.94 4.71 32.19
N ASP A 90 9.18 4.37 30.91
CA ASP A 90 10.17 4.98 30.02
C ASP A 90 11.66 4.71 30.29
N ALA A 91 12.02 3.85 31.24
CA ALA A 91 13.42 3.44 31.43
C ALA A 91 13.87 2.40 30.37
N LEU A 92 15.13 2.47 29.94
CA LEU A 92 15.75 1.54 28.99
C LEU A 92 16.57 0.48 29.75
N LEU A 93 16.28 -0.79 29.50
CA LEU A 93 17.03 -1.94 30.02
C LEU A 93 18.01 -2.46 28.96
N SER A 94 19.28 -2.60 29.30
CA SER A 94 20.30 -3.25 28.46
C SER A 94 21.04 -4.34 29.23
N VAL A 95 21.57 -5.36 28.52
CA VAL A 95 22.42 -6.41 29.11
C VAL A 95 23.73 -6.48 28.33
N PRO A 96 24.75 -5.68 28.73
CA PRO A 96 25.99 -5.52 27.96
C PRO A 96 26.77 -6.83 27.74
N ALA A 97 26.58 -7.82 28.61
CA ALA A 97 27.22 -9.13 28.49
C ALA A 97 26.76 -9.92 27.26
N TRP A 98 25.62 -9.57 26.65
CA TRP A 98 25.02 -10.33 25.56
C TRP A 98 24.81 -9.50 24.29
N SER A 99 24.41 -8.24 24.44
CA SER A 99 24.23 -7.36 23.28
C SER A 99 24.36 -5.89 23.67
N THR A 100 24.52 -5.04 22.65
CA THR A 100 24.45 -3.58 22.79
C THR A 100 23.02 -3.05 22.72
N GLN A 101 22.01 -3.94 22.70
CA GLN A 101 20.61 -3.55 22.59
C GLN A 101 20.06 -3.08 23.93
N ALA A 102 19.12 -2.14 23.85
CA ALA A 102 18.32 -1.70 24.98
C ALA A 102 16.83 -1.77 24.65
N VAL A 103 16.00 -2.20 25.61
CA VAL A 103 14.55 -2.30 25.45
C VAL A 103 13.86 -1.43 26.48
N ARG A 104 12.81 -0.71 26.06
CA ARG A 104 12.01 0.11 26.97
C ARG A 104 11.21 -0.77 27.92
N LEU A 105 11.30 -0.47 29.21
CA LEU A 105 10.48 -1.07 30.24
C LEU A 105 9.06 -0.50 30.12
N THR A 106 8.09 -1.39 29.91
CA THR A 106 6.67 -1.04 29.93
C THR A 106 6.00 -1.84 31.04
N ARG A 107 5.29 -1.16 31.94
CA ARG A 107 4.40 -1.85 32.88
C ARG A 107 3.22 -2.37 32.06
N SER A 108 3.04 -3.69 32.04
CA SER A 108 1.79 -4.26 31.50
C SER A 108 0.69 -3.96 32.51
N ASP A 109 -0.12 -2.94 32.26
CA ASP A 109 -1.45 -2.84 32.87
C ASP A 109 -2.31 -3.93 32.22
N THR A 110 -2.41 -5.07 32.88
CA THR A 110 -3.50 -5.99 32.62
C THR A 110 -4.79 -5.26 32.99
N VAL A 111 -5.71 -5.17 32.03
CA VAL A 111 -7.09 -4.76 32.29
C VAL A 111 -7.63 -5.65 33.41
N ARG A 112 -7.96 -5.05 34.56
CA ARG A 112 -8.64 -5.72 35.66
C ARG A 112 -9.96 -6.30 35.15
N LEU A 113 -10.03 -7.64 35.04
CA LEU A 113 -11.29 -8.34 35.14
C LEU A 113 -11.71 -8.26 36.61
N ALA A 114 -12.84 -7.60 36.88
CA ALA A 114 -13.42 -7.53 38.20
C ALA A 114 -13.80 -8.95 38.68
N ASP A 115 -13.39 -9.31 39.89
CA ASP A 115 -13.90 -10.48 40.60
C ASP A 115 -15.42 -10.36 40.75
N GLN A 116 -16.18 -11.18 40.00
CA GLN A 116 -17.54 -11.53 40.39
C GLN A 116 -17.47 -12.81 41.23
N GLU A 117 -17.90 -12.69 42.48
CA GLU A 117 -18.26 -13.80 43.35
C GLU A 117 -19.11 -14.83 42.58
N ALA A 118 -18.69 -16.09 42.67
CA ALA A 118 -19.38 -17.22 42.10
C ALA A 118 -20.79 -17.35 42.70
N THR A 119 -21.80 -16.92 41.95
CA THR A 119 -23.15 -17.47 42.03
C THR A 119 -23.64 -17.82 40.62
N GLY A 120 -23.83 -19.12 40.38
CA GLY A 120 -24.47 -19.64 39.17
C GLY A 120 -23.52 -20.35 38.22
N VAL A 121 -23.79 -21.64 37.99
CA VAL A 121 -23.17 -22.46 36.95
C VAL A 121 -23.29 -21.75 35.59
N PRO A 122 -22.19 -21.42 34.88
CA PRO A 122 -22.30 -20.85 33.55
C PRO A 122 -22.75 -21.94 32.58
N SER A 123 -23.77 -21.62 31.80
CA SER A 123 -24.10 -22.33 30.55
C SER A 123 -22.87 -22.34 29.63
N PRO A 124 -22.73 -23.34 28.73
CA PRO A 124 -21.54 -23.45 27.88
C PRO A 124 -21.26 -22.12 27.16
N GLU A 125 -20.05 -21.59 27.39
CA GLU A 125 -19.57 -20.34 26.80
C GLU A 125 -19.76 -20.40 25.28
N SER A 126 -20.40 -19.37 24.76
CA SER A 126 -20.51 -19.17 23.32
C SER A 126 -19.11 -19.05 22.72
N PRO A 127 -18.83 -19.65 21.55
CA PRO A 127 -17.51 -19.55 20.93
C PRO A 127 -17.09 -18.08 20.74
N PRO A 128 -15.78 -17.78 20.75
CA PRO A 128 -15.28 -16.42 20.60
C PRO A 128 -15.88 -15.78 19.35
N ALA A 129 -16.38 -14.56 19.50
CA ALA A 129 -16.99 -13.81 18.41
C ALA A 129 -15.99 -13.73 17.24
N ALA A 130 -16.42 -14.14 16.05
CA ALA A 130 -15.65 -13.94 14.84
C ALA A 130 -15.23 -12.45 14.74
N PRO A 131 -14.03 -12.12 14.23
CA PRO A 131 -13.66 -10.73 13.94
C PRO A 131 -14.81 -10.11 13.14
N PRO A 132 -15.22 -8.86 13.39
CA PRO A 132 -16.43 -8.28 12.81
C PRO A 132 -16.47 -8.57 11.30
N THR A 133 -17.29 -9.55 10.92
CA THR A 133 -17.21 -10.20 9.60
C THR A 133 -17.94 -9.42 8.54
N ASP A 134 -18.54 -8.28 8.89
CA ASP A 134 -19.20 -7.45 7.92
C ASP A 134 -19.05 -5.96 8.24
N LYS A 135 -18.08 -5.32 7.59
CA LYS A 135 -17.95 -3.85 7.56
C LYS A 135 -18.91 -3.21 6.54
N ALA A 136 -19.83 -3.97 5.92
CA ALA A 136 -20.76 -3.46 4.92
C ALA A 136 -22.07 -2.93 5.54
N ALA A 137 -22.51 -3.48 6.69
CA ALA A 137 -23.77 -3.06 7.32
C ALA A 137 -23.72 -1.56 7.72
N GLY A 138 -24.55 -0.74 7.07
CA GLY A 138 -24.64 0.71 7.31
C GLY A 138 -23.51 1.55 6.71
N ASN A 139 -22.45 0.94 6.17
CA ASN A 139 -21.26 1.65 5.75
C ASN A 139 -21.47 2.43 4.43
N ALA A 140 -21.49 3.77 4.51
CA ALA A 140 -21.60 4.65 3.34
C ALA A 140 -20.40 4.54 2.42
N PHE A 141 -19.29 3.99 2.93
CA PHE A 141 -18.06 3.85 2.22
C PHE A 141 -18.22 3.08 0.91
N LEU A 142 -18.76 1.86 0.96
CA LEU A 142 -18.86 0.99 -0.21
C LEU A 142 -19.85 1.51 -1.26
N ALA A 143 -20.91 2.20 -0.85
CA ALA A 143 -21.89 2.78 -1.77
C ALA A 143 -21.34 3.99 -2.54
N ASN A 144 -20.42 4.74 -1.92
CA ASN A 144 -19.82 5.93 -2.51
C ASN A 144 -18.48 5.62 -3.21
N LEU A 145 -17.96 4.40 -3.06
CA LEU A 145 -16.73 3.92 -3.69
C LEU A 145 -17.05 3.31 -5.05
N ALA A 146 -16.33 3.77 -6.09
CA ALA A 146 -16.40 3.21 -7.42
C ALA A 146 -14.99 3.13 -8.03
N ALA A 147 -14.80 2.29 -9.04
CA ALA A 147 -13.60 2.34 -9.85
C ALA A 147 -13.52 3.69 -10.59
N TYR A 148 -12.29 4.14 -10.87
CA TYR A 148 -12.06 5.41 -11.56
C TYR A 148 -11.31 5.21 -12.88
N GLU A 149 -10.08 4.72 -12.84
CA GLU A 149 -9.32 4.23 -13.99
C GLU A 149 -9.31 2.68 -14.00
N PRO A 150 -8.88 2.04 -15.10
CA PRO A 150 -8.73 0.58 -15.14
C PRO A 150 -7.85 0.04 -14.00
N ILE A 151 -8.22 -1.13 -13.48
CA ILE A 151 -7.48 -1.87 -12.45
C ILE A 151 -6.93 -3.12 -13.12
N TYR A 152 -5.60 -3.21 -13.25
CA TYR A 152 -4.96 -4.27 -14.01
C TYR A 152 -3.58 -4.65 -13.49
N ALA A 153 -3.11 -5.81 -13.94
CA ALA A 153 -1.73 -6.23 -13.88
C ALA A 153 -1.32 -6.74 -15.27
N VAL A 154 -0.27 -6.17 -15.84
CA VAL A 154 0.24 -6.51 -17.18
C VAL A 154 1.74 -6.75 -17.14
N TYR A 155 2.22 -7.60 -18.05
CA TYR A 155 3.63 -7.96 -18.19
C TYR A 155 4.08 -7.85 -19.66
N GLY A 156 5.28 -7.35 -19.88
CA GLY A 156 5.92 -7.22 -21.18
C GLY A 156 7.45 -7.16 -21.03
N PRO A 157 8.17 -8.25 -21.37
CA PRO A 157 9.60 -8.37 -21.13
C PRO A 157 10.44 -7.46 -22.04
N GLY A 158 11.72 -7.29 -21.69
CA GLY A 158 12.71 -6.57 -22.49
C GLY A 158 12.75 -5.08 -22.18
N THR A 159 12.27 -4.70 -21.00
CA THR A 159 12.21 -3.32 -20.56
C THR A 159 12.67 -3.24 -19.10
N ASN A 160 12.98 -2.04 -18.59
CA ASN A 160 13.27 -1.86 -17.16
C ASN A 160 12.01 -1.68 -16.30
N SER A 161 10.84 -2.04 -16.83
CA SER A 161 9.54 -2.01 -16.17
C SER A 161 8.65 -3.10 -16.77
N ASP A 162 9.15 -4.34 -16.66
CA ASP A 162 8.55 -5.52 -17.28
C ASP A 162 7.09 -5.71 -16.87
N ALA A 163 6.79 -5.52 -15.59
CA ALA A 163 5.42 -5.57 -15.08
C ALA A 163 4.90 -4.17 -14.72
N ARG A 164 3.62 -3.95 -14.95
CA ARG A 164 2.89 -2.74 -14.52
C ARG A 164 1.58 -3.13 -13.86
N ILE A 165 1.34 -2.58 -12.69
CA ILE A 165 0.11 -2.78 -11.92
C ILE A 165 -0.53 -1.41 -11.69
N GLN A 166 -1.84 -1.32 -11.87
CA GLN A 166 -2.59 -0.10 -11.58
C GLN A 166 -3.77 -0.42 -10.69
N ILE A 167 -3.92 0.38 -9.63
CA ILE A 167 -5.13 0.42 -8.80
C ILE A 167 -5.72 1.82 -8.88
N SER A 168 -7.04 1.92 -8.96
CA SER A 168 -7.71 3.22 -9.07
C SER A 168 -9.14 3.19 -8.57
N PHE A 169 -9.50 4.19 -7.79
CA PHE A 169 -10.86 4.37 -7.27
C PHE A 169 -11.22 5.84 -7.15
N LYS A 170 -12.52 6.10 -7.05
CA LYS A 170 -13.10 7.38 -6.66
C LYS A 170 -14.14 7.18 -5.57
N TYR A 171 -14.24 8.18 -4.70
CA TYR A 171 -15.13 8.24 -3.56
C TYR A 171 -15.98 9.52 -3.65
N LYS A 172 -17.30 9.37 -3.74
CA LYS A 172 -18.24 10.51 -3.79
C LYS A 172 -18.34 11.17 -2.41
N LEU A 173 -18.00 12.46 -2.34
CA LEU A 173 -17.88 13.20 -1.08
C LEU A 173 -19.23 13.78 -0.62
N PHE A 174 -20.11 14.15 -1.54
CA PHE A 174 -21.41 14.78 -1.26
C PHE A 174 -22.53 14.17 -2.11
N GLY A 175 -23.74 14.04 -1.51
CA GLY A 175 -24.95 13.52 -2.17
C GLY A 175 -25.57 12.31 -1.43
N SER A 176 -26.89 12.13 -1.54
CA SER A 176 -27.63 11.07 -0.86
C SER A 176 -27.73 9.77 -1.68
N ARG A 177 -27.72 8.65 -0.96
CA ARG A 177 -27.66 7.23 -1.34
C ARG A 177 -28.76 6.67 -2.28
N ALA A 178 -29.62 7.47 -2.90
CA ALA A 178 -30.91 6.98 -3.42
C ALA A 178 -31.18 7.19 -4.93
N ALA A 179 -30.28 7.79 -5.70
CA ALA A 179 -30.49 8.02 -7.13
C ALA A 179 -29.28 7.55 -7.95
N GLY A 180 -29.16 6.24 -8.14
CA GLY A 180 -28.28 5.65 -9.16
C GLY A 180 -26.78 5.78 -8.94
N ARG A 181 -26.03 5.02 -9.76
CA ARG A 181 -24.56 5.06 -9.89
C ARG A 181 -24.11 6.33 -10.64
N GLU A 182 -24.76 7.44 -10.35
CA GLU A 182 -24.64 8.64 -11.16
C GLU A 182 -23.24 9.27 -10.97
N PRO A 183 -22.47 9.43 -12.07
CA PRO A 183 -21.05 9.75 -11.99
C PRO A 183 -20.76 11.19 -11.57
N GLU A 184 -21.78 12.07 -11.52
CA GLU A 184 -21.62 13.49 -11.18
C GLU A 184 -21.41 13.77 -9.70
N GLY A 185 -20.91 14.97 -9.43
CA GLY A 185 -20.64 15.49 -8.09
C GLY A 185 -19.15 15.55 -7.77
N LEU A 186 -18.87 15.94 -6.53
CA LEU A 186 -17.50 16.04 -6.03
C LEU A 186 -17.01 14.68 -5.53
N HIS A 187 -15.82 14.29 -5.96
CA HIS A 187 -15.18 13.05 -5.58
C HIS A 187 -13.73 13.29 -5.15
N PHE A 188 -13.27 12.47 -4.21
CA PHE A 188 -11.86 12.16 -4.05
C PHE A 188 -11.53 11.00 -4.96
N ALA A 189 -10.50 11.10 -5.79
CA ALA A 189 -10.02 10.01 -6.63
C ALA A 189 -8.56 9.70 -6.31
N TYR A 190 -8.19 8.45 -6.49
CA TYR A 190 -6.84 7.98 -6.25
C TYR A 190 -6.45 6.97 -7.31
N THR A 191 -5.31 7.18 -7.95
CA THR A 191 -4.70 6.21 -8.86
C THR A 191 -3.27 5.97 -8.44
N GLN A 192 -2.85 4.71 -8.37
CA GLN A 192 -1.47 4.32 -8.11
C GLN A 192 -0.98 3.42 -9.24
N ARG A 193 0.15 3.79 -9.85
CA ARG A 193 0.79 3.05 -10.94
C ARG A 193 2.13 2.51 -10.46
N MET A 194 2.26 1.20 -10.41
CA MET A 194 3.46 0.51 -9.95
C MET A 194 4.18 -0.08 -11.16
N PHE A 195 5.46 0.25 -11.32
CA PHE A 195 6.34 -0.19 -12.40
C PHE A 195 7.38 -1.13 -11.80
N TRP A 196 7.23 -2.42 -12.09
CA TRP A 196 7.98 -3.50 -11.48
C TRP A 196 9.05 -4.01 -12.45
N ASP A 197 10.31 -3.90 -12.04
CA ASP A 197 11.46 -4.44 -12.76
C ASP A 197 11.66 -5.88 -12.30
N LEU A 198 11.06 -6.83 -13.02
CA LEU A 198 11.12 -8.25 -12.66
C LEU A 198 12.47 -8.87 -13.01
N GLY A 199 13.12 -8.38 -14.08
CA GLY A 199 14.46 -8.79 -14.48
C GLY A 199 15.59 -8.22 -13.61
N GLY A 200 15.31 -7.17 -12.82
CA GLY A 200 16.27 -6.56 -11.90
C GLY A 200 16.67 -7.47 -10.74
N ARG A 201 17.83 -7.18 -10.13
CA ARG A 201 18.32 -7.93 -8.95
C ARG A 201 17.34 -7.76 -7.78
N SER A 202 16.83 -8.89 -7.29
CA SER A 202 15.76 -8.98 -6.28
C SER A 202 14.41 -8.43 -6.73
N SER A 203 14.21 -8.27 -8.05
CA SER A 203 12.97 -7.83 -8.69
C SER A 203 12.31 -6.64 -7.98
N PRO A 204 12.94 -5.45 -7.92
CA PRO A 204 12.40 -4.31 -7.19
C PRO A 204 11.33 -3.56 -7.99
N PHE A 205 10.45 -2.83 -7.31
CA PHE A 205 9.69 -1.77 -7.98
C PHE A 205 10.66 -0.67 -8.43
N ARG A 206 10.76 -0.46 -9.74
CA ARG A 206 11.53 0.65 -10.32
C ARG A 206 10.90 1.98 -9.93
N ASN A 207 9.59 2.09 -10.01
CA ASN A 207 8.89 3.32 -9.69
C ASN A 207 7.45 3.05 -9.26
N ILE A 208 6.91 3.89 -8.38
CA ILE A 208 5.50 3.89 -8.01
C ILE A 208 5.01 5.32 -8.09
N ASP A 209 4.06 5.63 -8.98
CA ASP A 209 3.42 6.94 -9.03
C ASP A 209 2.14 6.93 -8.19
N PHE A 210 2.02 7.88 -7.26
CA PHE A 210 0.87 8.16 -6.43
C PHE A 210 0.13 9.38 -7.00
N GLN A 211 -1.15 9.23 -7.34
CA GLN A 211 -1.95 10.28 -7.96
C GLN A 211 -3.30 10.47 -7.26
N PRO A 212 -3.34 11.19 -6.12
CA PRO A 212 -4.59 11.65 -5.52
C PRO A 212 -5.14 12.87 -6.27
N GLU A 213 -6.47 12.95 -6.35
CA GLU A 213 -7.20 14.01 -7.03
C GLU A 213 -8.47 14.40 -6.27
N ILE A 214 -8.83 15.67 -6.35
CA ILE A 214 -10.20 16.14 -6.05
C ILE A 214 -10.82 16.52 -7.38
N ILE A 215 -11.92 15.86 -7.74
CA ILE A 215 -12.57 16.00 -9.03
C ILE A 215 -14.04 16.36 -8.87
N TYR A 216 -14.55 17.23 -9.72
CA TYR A 216 -15.97 17.48 -9.89
C TYR A 216 -16.38 17.03 -11.29
N ILE A 217 -17.40 16.18 -11.38
CA ILE A 217 -18.00 15.73 -12.63
C ILE A 217 -19.38 16.38 -12.75
N THR A 218 -19.68 17.01 -13.87
CA THR A 218 -21.00 17.63 -14.11
C THR A 218 -22.05 16.56 -14.41
N PRO A 219 -23.35 16.83 -14.13
CA PRO A 219 -24.43 16.02 -14.68
C PRO A 219 -24.31 15.90 -16.20
N SER A 220 -24.63 14.73 -16.74
CA SER A 220 -24.62 14.53 -18.19
C SER A 220 -25.87 15.13 -18.84
N THR A 221 -25.71 15.73 -20.02
CA THR A 221 -26.81 16.28 -20.82
C THR A 221 -26.83 15.61 -22.18
N ARG A 222 -27.96 15.03 -22.56
CA ARG A 222 -28.16 14.45 -23.90
C ARG A 222 -28.76 15.49 -24.84
N LEU A 223 -28.12 15.68 -25.99
CA LEU A 223 -28.57 16.53 -27.08
C LEU A 223 -29.51 15.78 -28.03
N ASP A 224 -30.30 16.52 -28.82
CA ASP A 224 -31.26 15.96 -29.79
C ASP A 224 -30.61 15.09 -30.86
N ASN A 225 -29.35 15.35 -31.19
CA ASN A 225 -28.55 14.55 -32.13
C ASN A 225 -27.98 13.25 -31.52
N GLY A 226 -28.36 12.91 -30.29
CA GLY A 226 -27.94 11.69 -29.59
C GLY A 226 -26.58 11.77 -28.88
N ILE A 227 -25.86 12.89 -28.99
CA ILE A 227 -24.61 13.11 -28.27
C ILE A 227 -24.90 13.39 -26.80
N THR A 228 -24.17 12.74 -25.90
CA THR A 228 -24.20 13.04 -24.47
C THR A 228 -22.96 13.82 -24.07
N LEU A 229 -23.15 14.96 -23.41
CA LEU A 229 -22.09 15.85 -22.95
C LEU A 229 -21.96 15.81 -21.43
N ALA A 230 -20.74 15.92 -20.93
CA ALA A 230 -20.40 16.15 -19.54
C ALA A 230 -19.06 16.89 -19.45
N ALA A 231 -18.62 17.24 -18.26
CA ALA A 231 -17.28 17.75 -18.03
C ALA A 231 -16.73 17.27 -16.69
N GLN A 232 -15.41 17.16 -16.61
CA GLN A 232 -14.68 16.93 -15.38
C GLN A 232 -13.69 18.07 -15.14
N VAL A 233 -13.68 18.62 -13.93
CA VAL A 233 -12.65 19.55 -13.46
C VAL A 233 -11.94 18.88 -12.29
N GLY A 234 -10.62 19.03 -12.18
CA GLY A 234 -9.91 18.41 -11.07
C GLY A 234 -8.61 19.10 -10.69
N ILE A 235 -8.29 19.01 -9.41
CA ILE A 235 -6.97 19.30 -8.85
C ILE A 235 -6.29 17.96 -8.61
N ARG A 236 -5.09 17.81 -9.17
CA ARG A 236 -4.32 16.58 -9.15
C ARG A 236 -2.94 16.83 -8.60
N HIS A 237 -2.56 16.03 -7.62
CA HIS A 237 -1.18 15.84 -7.22
C HIS A 237 -0.68 14.53 -7.83
N GLU A 238 0.57 14.51 -8.28
CA GLU A 238 1.25 13.30 -8.73
C GLU A 238 2.69 13.32 -8.22
N SER A 239 3.10 12.27 -7.52
CA SER A 239 4.47 12.11 -7.02
C SER A 239 4.88 10.65 -7.07
N ASN A 240 6.19 10.38 -7.00
CA ASN A 240 6.70 9.01 -6.98
C ASN A 240 7.08 8.49 -5.58
N GLY A 241 6.88 9.30 -4.54
CA GLY A 241 7.19 8.95 -3.15
C GLY A 241 8.67 8.68 -2.85
N ARG A 242 9.58 9.11 -3.74
CA ARG A 242 11.04 9.04 -3.54
C ARG A 242 11.59 10.33 -2.95
N ASP A 243 12.82 10.28 -2.46
CA ASP A 243 13.57 11.44 -1.96
C ASP A 243 14.78 11.76 -2.86
N GLY A 244 15.47 12.86 -2.52
CA GLY A 244 16.71 13.28 -3.18
C GLY A 244 16.57 13.46 -4.70
N LEU A 245 17.59 13.00 -5.44
CA LEU A 245 17.67 13.20 -6.89
C LEU A 245 16.64 12.37 -7.68
N GLU A 246 16.03 11.37 -7.06
CA GLU A 246 14.98 10.55 -7.67
C GLU A 246 13.57 11.04 -7.31
N SER A 247 13.44 12.01 -6.39
CA SER A 247 12.17 12.67 -6.08
C SER A 247 11.58 13.28 -7.33
N ARG A 248 10.31 12.98 -7.59
CA ARG A 248 9.54 13.63 -8.64
C ARG A 248 8.16 13.98 -8.12
N SER A 249 7.71 15.18 -8.44
CA SER A 249 6.39 15.67 -8.03
C SER A 249 5.86 16.75 -8.98
N ILE A 250 4.55 16.78 -9.13
CA ILE A 250 3.87 17.82 -9.89
C ILE A 250 2.41 17.98 -9.44
N ASN A 251 1.95 19.24 -9.39
CA ASN A 251 0.56 19.56 -9.15
C ASN A 251 -0.06 20.19 -10.40
N SER A 252 -1.33 19.86 -10.68
CA SER A 252 -2.06 20.40 -11.81
C SER A 252 -3.52 20.68 -11.49
N LEU A 253 -4.06 21.74 -12.09
CA LEU A 253 -5.49 21.96 -12.25
C LEU A 253 -5.84 21.62 -13.70
N TYR A 254 -6.95 20.92 -13.92
CA TYR A 254 -7.37 20.56 -15.28
C TYR A 254 -8.88 20.67 -15.47
N VAL A 255 -9.25 20.81 -16.74
CA VAL A 255 -10.63 20.66 -17.23
C VAL A 255 -10.64 19.68 -18.40
N ALA A 256 -11.63 18.82 -18.42
CA ALA A 256 -11.85 17.82 -19.45
C ALA A 256 -13.34 17.77 -19.82
N PRO A 257 -13.81 18.54 -20.82
CA PRO A 257 -15.12 18.32 -21.40
C PRO A 257 -15.15 16.93 -22.06
N MET A 258 -16.31 16.31 -22.07
CA MET A 258 -16.51 14.94 -22.53
C MET A 258 -17.73 14.89 -23.43
N ALA A 259 -17.60 14.17 -24.54
CA ALA A 259 -18.71 13.86 -25.44
C ALA A 259 -18.75 12.35 -25.68
N ALA A 260 -19.94 11.78 -25.70
CA ALA A 260 -20.13 10.38 -26.06
C ALA A 260 -21.30 10.18 -27.02
N VAL A 261 -21.15 9.24 -27.94
CA VAL A 261 -22.16 8.91 -28.95
C VAL A 261 -22.25 7.38 -29.11
N SER A 262 -23.46 6.88 -29.32
CA SER A 262 -23.70 5.47 -29.63
C SER A 262 -23.55 5.24 -31.14
N LEU A 263 -22.74 4.25 -31.53
CA LEU A 263 -22.44 3.94 -32.93
C LEU A 263 -23.30 2.78 -33.50
N GLY A 264 -24.22 2.23 -32.70
CA GLY A 264 -24.99 1.03 -33.05
C GLY A 264 -24.28 -0.26 -32.62
N GLY A 265 -25.01 -1.38 -32.60
CA GLY A 265 -24.47 -2.69 -32.18
C GLY A 265 -24.01 -2.77 -30.71
N GLY A 266 -24.35 -1.77 -29.89
CA GLY A 266 -23.88 -1.60 -28.52
C GLY A 266 -22.52 -0.89 -28.40
N TYR A 267 -21.92 -0.44 -29.50
CA TYR A 267 -20.69 0.34 -29.45
C TYR A 267 -20.96 1.79 -29.04
N ARG A 268 -20.09 2.31 -28.20
CA ARG A 268 -20.07 3.70 -27.76
C ARG A 268 -18.68 4.28 -28.01
N LEU A 269 -18.65 5.48 -28.57
CA LEU A 269 -17.46 6.30 -28.70
C LEU A 269 -17.54 7.43 -27.67
N SER A 270 -16.50 7.58 -26.87
CA SER A 270 -16.34 8.67 -25.90
C SER A 270 -15.06 9.43 -26.21
N VAL A 271 -15.11 10.75 -26.15
CA VAL A 271 -13.97 11.64 -26.43
C VAL A 271 -13.90 12.67 -25.31
N ALA A 272 -12.72 12.84 -24.71
CA ALA A 272 -12.48 13.77 -23.64
C ALA A 272 -11.13 14.48 -23.83
N PRO A 273 -11.08 15.63 -24.54
CA PRO A 273 -9.89 16.46 -24.52
C PRO A 273 -9.68 17.00 -23.11
N ARG A 274 -8.42 17.19 -22.72
CA ARG A 274 -8.02 17.71 -21.42
C ARG A 274 -7.08 18.89 -21.61
N LEU A 275 -7.35 19.97 -20.88
CA LEU A 275 -6.43 21.09 -20.72
C LEU A 275 -5.97 21.14 -19.27
N SER A 276 -4.68 21.35 -19.04
CA SER A 276 -4.08 21.34 -17.70
C SER A 276 -3.12 22.50 -17.51
N VAL A 277 -3.15 23.09 -16.32
CA VAL A 277 -2.18 24.09 -15.86
C VAL A 277 -1.46 23.53 -14.65
N TYR A 278 -0.14 23.65 -14.65
CA TYR A 278 0.69 23.16 -13.55
C TYR A 278 0.85 24.23 -12.48
N ILE A 279 0.48 23.89 -11.24
CA ILE A 279 0.50 24.79 -10.09
C ILE A 279 1.55 24.36 -9.07
N GLY A 280 1.87 25.22 -8.10
CA GLY A 280 2.81 24.91 -7.02
C GLY A 280 4.24 24.60 -7.48
N ASP A 281 5.02 24.06 -6.56
CA ASP A 281 6.42 23.69 -6.76
C ASP A 281 6.58 22.56 -7.79
N LYS A 282 7.66 22.66 -8.56
CA LYS A 282 8.09 21.73 -9.61
C LYS A 282 9.62 21.56 -9.60
N SER A 283 10.28 21.96 -8.52
CA SER A 283 11.75 21.98 -8.39
C SER A 283 12.39 20.61 -8.65
N ASP A 284 11.72 19.52 -8.28
CA ASP A 284 12.12 18.13 -8.55
C ASP A 284 12.26 17.79 -10.04
N ASN A 285 11.53 18.51 -10.90
CA ASN A 285 11.46 18.27 -12.34
C ASN A 285 11.03 19.54 -13.09
N PRO A 286 11.90 20.57 -13.16
CA PRO A 286 11.53 21.91 -13.62
C PRO A 286 11.09 21.96 -15.09
N ASP A 287 11.61 21.04 -15.91
CA ASP A 287 11.35 20.99 -17.35
C ASP A 287 10.25 19.99 -17.74
N ILE A 288 9.54 19.38 -16.79
CA ILE A 288 8.50 18.34 -17.04
C ILE A 288 7.41 18.79 -18.02
N VAL A 289 7.07 20.08 -18.02
CA VAL A 289 6.10 20.68 -18.94
C VAL A 289 6.54 20.51 -20.40
N ARG A 290 7.84 20.52 -20.68
CA ARG A 290 8.41 20.28 -22.01
C ARG A 290 8.00 18.91 -22.57
N TYR A 291 7.78 17.92 -21.71
CA TYR A 291 7.49 16.54 -22.11
C TYR A 291 5.99 16.24 -22.07
N ARG A 292 5.31 16.70 -21.02
CA ARG A 292 3.89 16.41 -20.81
C ARG A 292 2.94 17.38 -21.51
N GLY A 293 3.39 18.60 -21.78
CA GLY A 293 2.55 19.65 -22.37
C GLY A 293 1.40 20.07 -21.45
N HIS A 294 0.47 20.83 -22.02
CA HIS A 294 -0.73 21.28 -21.31
C HIS A 294 -2.00 20.59 -21.81
N THR A 295 -1.90 19.80 -22.86
CA THR A 295 -3.04 19.20 -23.54
C THR A 295 -2.93 17.69 -23.59
N GLY A 296 -4.08 17.04 -23.51
CA GLY A 296 -4.22 15.62 -23.75
C GLY A 296 -5.55 15.31 -24.38
N LEU A 297 -5.67 14.11 -24.93
CA LEU A 297 -6.93 13.62 -25.50
C LEU A 297 -7.12 12.18 -25.07
N PHE A 298 -8.24 11.92 -24.40
CA PHE A 298 -8.72 10.59 -24.14
C PHE A 298 -9.80 10.22 -25.15
N VAL A 299 -9.70 9.03 -25.74
CA VAL A 299 -10.71 8.46 -26.63
C VAL A 299 -10.96 7.02 -26.23
N GLU A 300 -12.21 6.65 -26.09
CA GLU A 300 -12.63 5.27 -25.82
C GLU A 300 -13.67 4.83 -26.85
N LEU A 301 -13.45 3.66 -27.44
CA LEU A 301 -14.38 2.98 -28.32
C LEU A 301 -14.60 1.58 -27.80
N GLY A 302 -15.83 1.22 -27.46
CA GLY A 302 -16.08 -0.14 -27.00
C GLY A 302 -17.54 -0.47 -26.75
N LYS A 303 -17.74 -1.72 -26.35
CA LYS A 303 -19.02 -2.28 -25.94
C LYS A 303 -18.89 -2.87 -24.54
N ASP A 304 -19.90 -2.67 -23.69
CA ASP A 304 -19.86 -3.08 -22.27
C ASP A 304 -19.62 -4.57 -22.05
N ASP A 305 -20.08 -5.41 -22.97
CA ASP A 305 -19.88 -6.86 -22.94
C ASP A 305 -18.84 -7.34 -23.97
N GLY A 306 -18.20 -6.43 -24.72
CA GLY A 306 -17.39 -6.77 -25.90
C GLY A 306 -15.97 -6.24 -25.86
N LEU A 307 -15.38 -6.00 -27.02
CA LEU A 307 -14.08 -5.36 -27.16
C LEU A 307 -14.17 -3.88 -26.71
N ARG A 308 -13.16 -3.40 -25.99
CA ARG A 308 -13.01 -1.99 -25.64
C ARG A 308 -11.57 -1.55 -25.86
N LEU A 309 -11.39 -0.47 -26.62
CA LEU A 309 -10.14 0.22 -26.84
C LEU A 309 -10.22 1.60 -26.19
N SER A 310 -9.30 1.91 -25.29
CA SER A 310 -9.10 3.26 -24.77
C SER A 310 -7.73 3.77 -25.15
N THR A 311 -7.63 5.07 -25.40
CA THR A 311 -6.37 5.74 -25.73
C THR A 311 -6.26 7.02 -24.94
N ALA A 312 -5.08 7.31 -24.42
CA ALA A 312 -4.77 8.54 -23.72
C ALA A 312 -3.50 9.15 -24.30
N THR A 313 -3.63 10.34 -24.88
CA THR A 313 -2.52 11.08 -25.48
C THR A 313 -2.17 12.31 -24.67
N ARG A 314 -0.90 12.69 -24.73
CA ARG A 314 -0.39 13.98 -24.28
C ARG A 314 0.46 14.57 -25.39
N PHE A 315 0.36 15.87 -25.62
CA PHE A 315 1.15 16.55 -26.64
C PHE A 315 1.58 17.92 -26.17
N ASN A 316 2.84 18.27 -26.45
CA ASN A 316 3.35 19.61 -26.29
C ASN A 316 3.72 20.19 -27.66
N PRO A 317 2.87 21.06 -28.25
CA PRO A 317 3.15 21.67 -29.55
C PRO A 317 4.45 22.47 -29.58
N ARG A 318 4.85 23.08 -28.45
CA ARG A 318 6.04 23.94 -28.38
C ARG A 318 7.35 23.14 -28.44
N SER A 319 7.36 21.93 -27.89
CA SER A 319 8.56 21.08 -27.86
C SER A 319 8.52 19.93 -28.87
N GLY A 320 7.35 19.66 -29.46
CA GLY A 320 7.10 18.50 -30.32
C GLY A 320 7.01 17.17 -29.57
N LYS A 321 7.08 17.17 -28.23
CA LYS A 321 7.04 15.93 -27.45
C LYS A 321 5.62 15.42 -27.27
N ALA A 322 5.46 14.11 -27.34
CA ALA A 322 4.17 13.44 -27.25
C ALA A 322 4.25 12.15 -26.45
N ALA A 323 3.09 11.67 -26.04
CA ALA A 323 2.89 10.32 -25.53
C ALA A 323 1.54 9.79 -25.95
N LEU A 324 1.46 8.50 -26.21
CA LEU A 324 0.25 7.73 -26.48
C LEU A 324 0.29 6.48 -25.60
N ASN A 325 -0.76 6.32 -24.79
CA ASN A 325 -1.12 5.05 -24.19
C ASN A 325 -2.32 4.49 -24.95
N ALA A 326 -2.33 3.20 -25.25
CA ALA A 326 -3.49 2.52 -25.79
C ALA A 326 -3.70 1.20 -25.06
N ASP A 327 -4.90 1.00 -24.52
CA ASP A 327 -5.31 -0.16 -23.76
C ASP A 327 -6.47 -0.85 -24.48
N LEU A 328 -6.34 -2.16 -24.70
CA LEU A 328 -7.33 -3.02 -25.35
C LEU A 328 -7.79 -4.08 -24.36
N SER A 329 -9.10 -4.26 -24.22
CA SER A 329 -9.66 -5.25 -23.30
C SER A 329 -10.79 -6.07 -23.91
N TYR A 330 -10.89 -7.34 -23.47
CA TYR A 330 -11.96 -8.25 -23.85
C TYR A 330 -12.36 -9.15 -22.67
N PRO A 331 -13.67 -9.35 -22.38
CA PRO A 331 -14.11 -10.16 -21.24
C PRO A 331 -13.76 -11.64 -21.43
N LEU A 332 -12.98 -12.20 -20.51
CA LEU A 332 -12.60 -13.61 -20.53
C LEU A 332 -13.79 -14.59 -20.44
N PRO A 333 -14.90 -14.28 -19.72
CA PRO A 333 -16.08 -15.16 -19.70
C PRO A 333 -16.70 -15.41 -21.09
N ARG A 334 -16.38 -14.60 -22.10
CA ARG A 334 -16.79 -14.84 -23.50
C ARG A 334 -15.85 -15.73 -24.29
N LEU A 335 -14.58 -15.81 -23.89
CA LEU A 335 -13.59 -16.71 -24.52
C LEU A 335 -13.72 -18.13 -23.97
N TRP A 336 -14.02 -18.24 -22.68
CA TRP A 336 -14.25 -19.50 -21.99
C TRP A 336 -15.62 -19.45 -21.36
N ASN A 337 -16.51 -20.36 -21.76
CA ASN A 337 -17.94 -20.40 -21.44
C ASN A 337 -18.21 -20.47 -19.91
N GLY A 338 -18.09 -19.34 -19.20
CA GLY A 338 -18.11 -19.26 -17.73
C GLY A 338 -16.75 -19.12 -17.04
N GLY A 339 -15.71 -18.63 -17.73
CA GLY A 339 -14.38 -18.34 -17.17
C GLY A 339 -14.39 -17.24 -16.09
N PRO A 340 -13.23 -16.95 -15.48
CA PRO A 340 -13.14 -15.99 -14.38
C PRO A 340 -13.60 -14.59 -14.81
N ASP A 341 -14.22 -13.84 -13.90
CA ASP A 341 -14.75 -12.49 -14.13
C ASP A 341 -13.64 -11.43 -14.19
N PHE A 342 -12.78 -11.59 -15.21
CA PHE A 342 -11.67 -10.72 -15.55
C PHE A 342 -11.73 -10.37 -17.04
N TYR A 343 -10.95 -9.37 -17.42
CA TYR A 343 -10.73 -8.98 -18.80
C TYR A 343 -9.32 -9.35 -19.22
N LEU A 344 -9.17 -9.97 -20.40
CA LEU A 344 -7.89 -9.99 -21.10
C LEU A 344 -7.54 -8.54 -21.42
N PHE A 345 -6.31 -8.13 -21.11
CA PHE A 345 -5.90 -6.74 -21.21
C PHE A 345 -4.55 -6.64 -21.92
N ALA A 346 -4.48 -5.85 -22.99
CA ALA A 346 -3.25 -5.54 -23.70
C ALA A 346 -3.01 -4.03 -23.66
N GLN A 347 -1.80 -3.64 -23.29
CA GLN A 347 -1.40 -2.25 -23.14
C GLN A 347 -0.23 -1.95 -24.06
N SER A 348 -0.25 -0.80 -24.71
CA SER A 348 0.89 -0.22 -25.40
C SER A 348 1.14 1.21 -24.94
N PHE A 349 2.42 1.58 -24.89
CA PHE A 349 2.87 2.95 -24.63
C PHE A 349 3.93 3.33 -25.65
N VAL A 350 3.85 4.55 -26.16
CA VAL A 350 4.91 5.16 -26.96
C VAL A 350 5.02 6.66 -26.64
N GLY A 351 6.24 7.13 -26.38
CA GLY A 351 6.52 8.55 -26.14
C GLY A 351 7.19 8.82 -24.81
N TYR A 352 6.95 10.02 -24.25
CA TYR A 352 7.61 10.50 -23.03
C TYR A 352 6.75 10.38 -21.77
N GLY A 353 7.38 10.10 -20.64
CA GLY A 353 6.75 10.14 -19.32
C GLY A 353 5.60 9.16 -19.13
N GLU A 354 5.90 7.89 -19.38
CA GLU A 354 5.09 6.75 -18.94
C GLU A 354 4.88 6.79 -17.42
N ASN A 355 5.96 7.10 -16.71
CA ASN A 355 6.04 7.26 -15.26
C ASN A 355 6.75 8.57 -14.91
N LEU A 356 6.68 8.98 -13.64
CA LEU A 356 7.22 10.27 -13.23
C LEU A 356 8.75 10.27 -13.10
N LEU A 357 9.38 9.14 -12.72
CA LEU A 357 10.84 9.01 -12.63
C LEU A 357 11.54 9.22 -13.98
N ASP A 358 10.97 8.62 -15.04
CA ASP A 358 11.46 8.66 -16.42
C ASP A 358 10.65 9.65 -17.28
N TYR A 359 10.17 10.76 -16.70
CA TYR A 359 9.31 11.73 -17.41
C TYR A 359 9.96 12.28 -18.69
N ASP A 360 11.29 12.33 -18.71
CA ASP A 360 12.11 12.91 -19.77
C ASP A 360 12.62 11.87 -20.79
N ARG A 361 12.34 10.59 -20.58
CA ARG A 361 12.78 9.50 -21.46
C ARG A 361 11.70 9.09 -22.44
N HIS A 362 12.11 8.87 -23.68
CA HIS A 362 11.24 8.26 -24.69
C HIS A 362 11.27 6.74 -24.51
N ALA A 363 10.10 6.11 -24.46
CA ALA A 363 9.98 4.66 -24.34
C ALA A 363 8.92 4.13 -25.29
N THR A 364 9.07 2.85 -25.63
CA THR A 364 8.04 2.02 -26.26
C THR A 364 7.85 0.78 -25.41
N ARG A 365 6.59 0.47 -25.09
CA ARG A 365 6.21 -0.67 -24.25
C ARG A 365 5.03 -1.37 -24.86
N LEU A 366 5.03 -2.71 -24.76
CA LEU A 366 3.90 -3.55 -25.07
C LEU A 366 3.78 -4.57 -23.95
N ARG A 367 2.61 -4.65 -23.32
CA ARG A 367 2.35 -5.54 -22.19
C ARG A 367 1.00 -6.22 -22.36
N ILE A 368 0.87 -7.43 -21.83
CA ILE A 368 -0.37 -8.21 -21.81
C ILE A 368 -0.60 -8.71 -20.39
N GLY A 369 -1.86 -8.82 -19.98
CA GLY A 369 -2.23 -9.38 -18.70
C GLY A 369 -3.73 -9.36 -18.50
N VAL A 370 -4.14 -9.05 -17.27
CA VAL A 370 -5.54 -9.12 -16.84
C VAL A 370 -5.98 -7.81 -16.19
N ALA A 371 -7.25 -7.48 -16.38
CA ALA A 371 -7.89 -6.38 -15.67
C ALA A 371 -9.10 -6.87 -14.88
N LEU A 372 -9.32 -6.27 -13.71
CA LEU A 372 -10.52 -6.44 -12.89
C LEU A 372 -11.59 -5.43 -13.31
N VAL A 373 -11.15 -4.23 -13.66
CA VAL A 373 -12.00 -3.15 -14.17
C VAL A 373 -11.31 -2.54 -15.39
N ARG A 374 -12.11 -2.18 -16.39
CA ARG A 374 -11.68 -1.69 -17.69
C ARG A 374 -12.41 -0.43 -18.11
#